data_AF-A0A1G3YGX8-F1
#
_entry.id   AF-A0A1G3YGX8-F1
#
_cell.length_a   1.000
_cell.length_b   1.000
_cell.length_c   1.000
_cell.angle_alpha   90.00
_cell.angle_beta   90.00
_cell.angle_gamma   90.00
#
_symmetry.space_group_name_H-M   'P 1'
#
loop_
_entity.id
_entity.type
_entity.pdbx_description
1 polymer ?
#
loop_
_entity_poly.entity_id
_entity_poly.type
_entity_poly.pdbx_seq_one_letter_code
_entity_poly.pdbx_strand_id
1 'polypeptide(L)'
;MGMPMSHVPDPRIDFLAAIEWIIEQTARNAEDLKTLKDAIGVKTVYGIPDLARRWGLSTSALYADPVKLPNFGRADVGTGRKLWRRETVEAWESLSEEEHRDVWERLSGAEKEKYTGPVQRAAS
;
A
#
# COMPACT_ATOMS: atom_id res chain seq x y z
N MET A 1 -40.87 -53.36 8.05
CA MET A 1 -40.44 -52.06 8.61
C MET A 1 -38.99 -51.84 8.23
N GLY A 2 -38.70 -50.99 7.26
CA GLY A 2 -37.33 -50.59 6.93
C GLY A 2 -36.95 -49.38 7.78
N MET A 3 -35.92 -49.51 8.59
CA MET A 3 -35.37 -48.38 9.36
C MET A 3 -34.80 -47.35 8.37
N PRO A 4 -35.06 -46.04 8.54
CA PRO A 4 -34.44 -45.03 7.70
C PRO A 4 -32.93 -45.02 7.97
N MET A 5 -32.15 -45.27 6.91
CA MET A 5 -30.69 -45.11 6.92
C MET A 5 -30.37 -43.69 7.39
N SER A 6 -29.80 -43.57 8.59
CA SER A 6 -29.25 -42.32 9.08
C SER A 6 -28.14 -41.89 8.12
N HIS A 7 -28.32 -40.74 7.46
CA HIS A 7 -27.28 -40.12 6.67
C HIS A 7 -26.13 -39.79 7.63
N VAL A 8 -25.08 -40.60 7.62
CA VAL A 8 -23.85 -40.31 8.37
C VAL A 8 -23.18 -39.16 7.62
N PRO A 9 -23.04 -37.97 8.23
CA PRO A 9 -22.36 -36.85 7.60
C PRO A 9 -20.92 -37.26 7.25
N ASP A 10 -20.47 -36.96 6.04
CA ASP A 10 -19.07 -37.20 5.68
C ASP A 10 -18.21 -36.09 6.31
N PRO A 11 -17.35 -36.41 7.27
CA PRO A 11 -16.57 -35.40 8.00
C PRO A 11 -15.61 -34.61 7.10
N ARG A 12 -15.29 -35.12 5.89
CA ARG A 12 -14.48 -34.39 4.90
C ARG A 12 -15.32 -33.33 4.18
N ILE A 13 -16.59 -33.62 3.91
CA ILE A 13 -17.53 -32.65 3.32
C ILE A 13 -17.78 -31.52 4.33
N ASP A 14 -17.98 -31.85 5.60
CA ASP A 14 -18.18 -30.85 6.66
C ASP A 14 -16.92 -29.98 6.87
N PHE A 15 -15.72 -30.56 6.76
CA PHE A 15 -14.47 -29.82 6.86
C PHE A 15 -14.24 -28.87 5.68
N LEU A 16 -14.53 -29.32 4.45
CA LEU A 16 -14.42 -28.47 3.27
C LEU A 16 -15.45 -27.33 3.28
N ALA A 17 -16.69 -27.61 3.67
CA ALA A 17 -17.72 -26.59 3.85
C ALA A 17 -17.34 -25.56 4.93
N ALA A 18 -16.71 -26.00 6.03
CA ALA A 18 -16.18 -25.09 7.04
C ALA A 18 -15.05 -24.20 6.51
N ILE A 19 -14.15 -24.73 5.67
CA ILE A 19 -13.10 -23.95 5.03
C ILE A 19 -13.69 -22.92 4.06
N GLU A 20 -14.64 -23.32 3.22
CA GLU A 20 -15.32 -22.41 2.27
C GLU A 20 -16.01 -21.27 3.02
N TRP A 21 -16.71 -21.57 4.11
CA TRP A 21 -17.34 -20.57 4.95
C TRP A 21 -16.31 -19.61 5.56
N ILE A 22 -15.18 -20.11 6.09
CA ILE A 22 -14.10 -19.26 6.63
C ILE A 22 -13.53 -18.33 5.55
N ILE A 23 -13.31 -18.84 4.34
CA ILE A 23 -12.81 -18.04 3.20
C ILE A 23 -13.81 -16.94 2.86
N GLU A 24 -15.10 -17.27 2.76
CA GLU A 24 -16.16 -16.30 2.44
C GLU A 24 -16.27 -15.21 3.52
N GLN A 25 -16.26 -15.58 4.80
CA GLN A 25 -16.28 -14.61 5.89
C GLN A 25 -15.04 -13.72 5.89
N THR A 26 -13.86 -14.29 5.59
CA THR A 26 -12.62 -13.51 5.50
C THR A 26 -12.67 -12.50 4.35
N ALA A 27 -13.18 -12.91 3.19
CA ALA A 27 -13.33 -12.03 2.03
C ALA A 27 -14.33 -10.90 2.31
N ARG A 28 -15.49 -11.21 2.92
CA ARG A 28 -16.51 -10.24 3.31
C ARG A 28 -15.97 -9.21 4.31
N ASN A 29 -15.28 -9.67 5.35
CA ASN A 29 -14.65 -8.79 6.34
C ASN A 29 -13.61 -7.84 5.72
N ALA A 30 -12.88 -8.29 4.70
CA ALA A 30 -11.91 -7.44 3.99
C ALA A 30 -12.61 -6.34 3.17
N GLU A 31 -13.75 -6.66 2.54
CA GLU A 31 -14.56 -5.70 1.79
C GLU A 31 -15.24 -4.68 2.70
N ASP A 32 -15.78 -5.13 3.83
CA ASP A 32 -16.36 -4.25 4.86
C ASP A 32 -15.29 -3.30 5.43
N LEU A 33 -14.08 -3.80 5.68
CA LEU A 33 -12.97 -2.98 6.17
C LEU A 33 -12.55 -1.93 5.13
N LYS A 34 -12.54 -2.27 3.84
CA LYS A 34 -12.26 -1.33 2.75
C LYS A 34 -13.35 -0.25 2.69
N THR A 35 -14.61 -0.65 2.71
CA THR A 35 -15.77 0.25 2.68
C THR A 35 -15.76 1.21 3.86
N LEU A 36 -15.48 0.71 5.07
CA LEU A 36 -15.34 1.55 6.25
C LEU A 36 -14.20 2.55 6.09
N LYS A 37 -13.00 2.10 5.66
CA LYS A 37 -11.85 2.98 5.43
C LYS A 37 -12.16 4.10 4.43
N ASP A 38 -12.86 3.79 3.34
CA ASP A 38 -13.32 4.79 2.36
C ASP A 38 -14.35 5.75 2.99
N ALA A 39 -15.31 5.24 3.77
CA ALA A 39 -16.37 6.04 4.40
C ALA A 39 -15.86 7.03 5.46
N ILE A 40 -14.84 6.65 6.24
CA ILE A 40 -14.21 7.54 7.23
C ILE A 40 -13.04 8.35 6.63
N GLY A 41 -12.84 8.29 5.31
CA GLY A 41 -11.77 9.02 4.62
C GLY A 41 -10.37 8.61 5.04
N VAL A 42 -10.20 7.40 5.59
CA VAL A 42 -8.88 6.87 5.96
C VAL A 42 -8.15 6.45 4.69
N LYS A 43 -7.37 7.40 4.17
CA LYS A 43 -6.49 7.16 3.03
C LYS A 43 -5.37 6.21 3.44
N THR A 44 -5.41 4.99 2.92
CA THR A 44 -4.40 3.95 3.21
C THR A 44 -3.18 4.02 2.30
N VAL A 45 -3.27 4.77 1.20
CA VAL A 45 -2.21 4.91 0.20
C VAL A 45 -2.12 6.34 -0.29
N TYR A 46 -0.92 6.90 -0.32
CA TYR A 46 -0.62 8.28 -0.72
C TYR A 46 0.15 8.29 -2.03
N GLY A 47 -0.25 9.12 -3.00
CA GLY A 47 0.59 9.47 -4.14
C GLY A 47 1.34 10.80 -3.92
N ILE A 48 2.21 11.17 -4.86
CA ILE A 48 2.94 12.45 -4.83
C ILE A 48 2.01 13.66 -4.59
N PRO A 49 0.85 13.82 -5.27
CA PRO A 49 -0.05 14.96 -5.03
C PRO A 49 -0.64 14.98 -3.62
N ASP A 50 -0.82 13.81 -3.00
CA ASP A 50 -1.36 13.69 -1.66
C ASP A 50 -0.33 14.10 -0.61
N LEU A 51 0.91 13.64 -0.77
CA LEU A 51 2.04 14.04 0.07
C LEU A 51 2.31 15.54 -0.04
N ALA A 52 2.29 16.08 -1.27
CA ALA A 52 2.42 17.50 -1.53
C ALA A 52 1.37 18.32 -0.75
N ARG A 53 0.09 17.92 -0.83
CA ARG A 53 -0.98 18.58 -0.07
C ARG A 53 -0.79 18.44 1.45
N ARG A 54 -0.42 17.24 1.92
CA ARG A 54 -0.24 16.95 3.34
C ARG A 54 0.87 17.81 3.96
N TRP A 55 1.93 18.07 3.21
CA TRP A 55 3.08 18.85 3.67
C TRP A 55 3.05 20.33 3.25
N GLY A 56 1.98 20.78 2.59
CA GLY A 56 1.88 22.17 2.11
C GLY A 56 2.90 22.52 1.02
N LEU A 57 3.37 21.54 0.25
CA LEU A 57 4.36 21.68 -0.80
C LEU A 57 3.73 21.53 -2.18
N SER A 58 4.42 22.03 -3.22
CA SER A 58 4.07 21.69 -4.60
C SER A 58 4.63 20.30 -4.96
N THR A 59 4.00 19.62 -5.91
CA THR A 59 4.53 18.35 -6.42
C THR A 59 5.92 18.53 -7.04
N SER A 60 6.18 19.67 -7.68
CA SER A 60 7.49 20.00 -8.24
C SER A 60 8.56 20.17 -7.16
N ALA A 61 8.22 20.74 -6.00
CA ALA A 61 9.16 20.86 -4.89
C ALA A 61 9.58 19.49 -4.36
N LEU A 62 8.68 18.50 -4.32
CA LEU A 62 9.01 17.13 -3.91
C LEU A 62 9.88 16.38 -4.93
N TYR A 63 9.76 16.69 -6.23
CA TYR A 63 10.66 16.13 -7.23
C TYR A 63 12.04 16.80 -7.21
N ALA A 64 12.11 18.09 -6.90
CA ALA A 64 13.36 18.83 -6.78
C ALA A 64 14.17 18.42 -5.55
N ASP A 65 13.49 18.00 -4.48
CA ASP A 65 14.09 17.57 -3.22
C ASP A 65 13.59 16.17 -2.83
N PRO A 66 14.09 15.11 -3.50
CA PRO A 66 13.61 13.76 -3.31
C PRO A 66 13.95 13.19 -1.92
N VAL A 67 14.82 13.85 -1.14
CA VAL A 67 15.12 13.50 0.26
C VAL A 67 13.89 13.64 1.14
N LYS A 68 12.92 14.48 0.77
CA LYS A 68 11.65 14.62 1.50
C LYS A 68 10.68 13.48 1.25
N LEU A 69 10.87 12.71 0.18
CA LEU A 69 9.97 11.61 -0.16
C LEU A 69 10.32 10.39 0.69
N PRO A 70 9.32 9.62 1.16
CA PRO A 70 9.60 8.39 1.85
C PRO A 70 10.32 7.44 0.88
N ASN A 71 11.36 6.78 1.36
CA ASN A 71 11.96 5.73 0.57
C ASN A 71 10.96 4.60 0.33
N PHE A 72 10.95 4.10 -0.91
CA PHE A 72 10.23 2.95 -1.44
C PHE A 72 8.74 3.14 -1.72
N GLY A 73 8.41 4.16 -2.52
CA GLY A 73 7.11 4.21 -3.20
C GLY A 73 6.96 3.01 -4.12
N ARG A 74 5.94 2.19 -3.92
CA ARG A 74 5.61 1.11 -4.86
C ARG A 74 4.98 1.73 -6.10
N ALA A 75 5.43 1.29 -7.28
CA ALA A 75 4.73 1.62 -8.51
C ALA A 75 3.36 0.94 -8.48
N ASP A 76 2.31 1.73 -8.68
CA ASP A 76 0.96 1.25 -8.88
C ASP A 76 0.91 0.39 -10.15
N VAL A 77 0.41 -0.83 -10.00
CA VAL A 77 0.32 -1.81 -11.09
C VAL A 77 -0.84 -1.41 -12.00
N GLY A 78 -0.55 -0.54 -12.97
CA GLY A 78 -1.51 -0.07 -13.96
C GLY A 78 -1.27 1.38 -14.37
N THR A 79 -0.91 2.24 -13.42
CA THR A 79 -0.65 3.67 -13.71
C THR A 79 0.83 4.05 -13.68
N GLY A 80 1.70 3.19 -13.16
CA GLY A 80 3.13 3.49 -12.98
C GLY A 80 3.39 4.60 -11.95
N ARG A 81 2.36 5.08 -11.26
CA ARG A 81 2.46 6.13 -10.25
C ARG A 81 3.12 5.59 -8.99
N LYS A 82 3.97 6.40 -8.36
CA LYS A 82 4.52 6.05 -7.05
C LYS A 82 3.48 6.24 -5.96
N LEU A 83 3.30 5.19 -5.18
CA LEU A 83 2.36 5.12 -4.08
C LEU A 83 3.04 4.63 -2.81
N TRP A 84 2.69 5.25 -1.68
CA TRP A 84 3.20 4.90 -0.35
C TRP A 84 2.05 4.47 0.54
N ARG A 85 2.25 3.41 1.32
CA ARG A 85 1.28 3.06 2.36
C ARG A 85 1.31 4.10 3.46
N ARG A 86 0.16 4.33 4.10
CA ARG A 86 0.02 5.25 5.23
C ARG A 86 1.10 5.04 6.30
N GLU A 87 1.32 3.79 6.72
CA GLU A 87 2.30 3.44 7.75
C GLU A 87 3.72 3.84 7.36
N THR A 88 4.08 3.70 6.08
CA THR A 88 5.39 4.14 5.56
C THR A 88 5.54 5.66 5.62
N VAL A 89 4.47 6.40 5.30
CA VAL A 89 4.47 7.86 5.38
C VAL A 89 4.58 8.32 6.83
N GLU A 90 3.81 7.72 7.74
CA GLU A 90 3.83 8.08 9.17
C GLU A 90 5.19 7.76 9.81
N ALA A 91 5.77 6.59 9.49
CA ALA A 91 7.12 6.26 9.95
C ALA A 91 8.16 7.25 9.38
N TRP A 92 8.02 7.67 8.12
CA TRP A 92 8.90 8.66 7.53
C TRP A 92 8.79 10.03 8.21
N GLU A 93 7.57 10.48 8.50
CA GLU A 93 7.31 11.75 9.20
C GLU A 93 7.87 11.78 10.63
N SER A 94 8.10 10.62 11.26
CA SER A 94 8.72 10.54 12.59
C SER A 94 10.25 10.69 12.58
N LEU A 95 10.88 10.58 11.42
CA LEU A 95 12.33 10.75 11.29
C LEU A 95 12.70 12.24 11.23
N SER A 96 13.88 12.56 11.74
CA SER A 96 14.50 13.88 11.58
C SER A 96 14.99 14.11 10.14
N GLU A 97 15.23 15.38 9.78
CA GLU A 97 15.79 15.73 8.46
C GLU A 97 17.17 15.11 8.21
N GLU A 98 17.96 14.87 9.27
CA GLU A 98 19.26 14.20 9.17
C GLU A 98 19.08 12.71 8.84
N GLU A 99 18.11 12.05 9.47
CA GLU A 99 17.78 10.65 9.17
C GLU A 99 17.18 10.49 7.77
N HIS A 100 16.36 11.44 7.29
CA HIS A 100 15.91 11.45 5.90
C HIS A 100 17.10 11.48 4.93
N ARG A 101 18.10 12.30 5.24
CA ARG A 101 19.32 12.43 4.43
C ARG A 101 20.18 11.17 4.50
N ASP A 102 20.38 10.56 5.67
CA ASP A 102 21.11 9.30 5.79
C ASP A 102 20.46 8.20 4.95
N VAL A 103 19.13 8.08 5.07
CA VAL A 103 18.36 7.07 4.33
C VAL A 103 18.42 7.32 2.83
N TRP A 104 18.42 8.59 2.38
CA TRP A 104 18.67 8.95 0.98
C TRP A 104 20.09 8.59 0.52
N GLU A 105 21.11 8.90 1.32
CA GLU A 105 22.51 8.65 0.95
C GLU A 105 22.85 7.17 0.85
N ARG A 106 22.15 6.32 1.60
CA ARG A 106 22.29 4.86 1.56
C ARG A 106 21.67 4.22 0.32
N LEU A 107 20.84 4.93 -0.43
CA LEU A 107 20.30 4.42 -1.70
C LEU A 107 21.40 4.29 -2.76
N SER A 108 21.34 3.22 -3.54
CA SER A 108 22.19 3.08 -4.72
C SER A 108 21.82 4.11 -5.80
N GLY A 109 22.75 4.40 -6.72
CA GLY A 109 22.50 5.32 -7.84
C GLY A 109 21.27 4.93 -8.66
N ALA A 110 21.10 3.64 -8.96
CA ALA A 110 19.94 3.11 -9.69
C ALA A 110 18.62 3.26 -8.90
N GLU A 111 18.66 3.30 -7.58
CA GLU A 111 17.50 3.61 -6.75
C GLU A 111 17.20 5.10 -6.76
N LYS A 112 18.21 5.96 -6.57
CA LYS A 112 18.07 7.42 -6.66
C LYS A 112 17.47 7.85 -8.01
N GLU A 113 17.91 7.25 -9.12
CA GLU A 113 17.36 7.46 -10.48
C GLU A 113 15.86 7.17 -10.59
N LYS A 114 15.35 6.19 -9.83
CA LYS A 114 13.90 5.91 -9.81
C LYS A 114 13.13 7.07 -9.18
N TYR A 115 13.73 7.86 -8.27
CA TYR A 115 13.09 9.02 -7.62
C TYR A 115 13.22 10.30 -8.41
N THR A 116 14.33 10.49 -9.11
CA THR A 116 14.56 11.69 -9.92
C THR A 116 13.95 11.60 -11.31
N GLY A 117 13.72 10.40 -11.85
CA GLY A 117 13.13 10.21 -13.19
C GLY A 117 13.90 10.93 -14.31
N PRO A 118 13.46 10.87 -15.58
CA PRO A 118 14.15 11.55 -16.68
C PRO A 118 13.84 13.06 -16.68
N VAL A 119 14.12 13.77 -15.60
CA VAL A 119 13.97 15.24 -15.52
C VAL A 119 15.17 15.97 -16.15
N GLN A 120 16.19 15.26 -16.65
CA GLN A 120 17.41 15.87 -17.22
C GLN A 120 17.93 15.24 -18.54
N ARG A 121 17.07 14.82 -19.47
CA ARG A 121 17.51 14.53 -20.86
C ARG A 121 16.98 15.50 -21.91
N ALA A 122 16.48 16.67 -21.50
CA ALA A 122 15.97 17.70 -22.40
C ALA A 122 16.77 19.03 -22.32
N ALA A 123 18.05 18.95 -21.95
CA ALA A 123 18.98 20.08 -21.99
C ALA A 123 20.40 19.58 -22.26
N SER A 124 20.66 19.09 -23.48
CA SER A 124 21.98 18.98 -24.09
C SER A 124 21.83 19.09 -25.59
#